data_AF-A0A9P7RRX3-F1
#
_entry.id   AF-A0A9P7RRX3-F1
#
_cell.length_a   1.000
_cell.length_b   1.000
_cell.length_c   1.000
_cell.angle_alpha   90.00
_cell.angle_beta   90.00
_cell.angle_gamma   90.00
#
_symmetry.space_group_name_H-M   'P 1'
#
loop_
_entity.id
_entity.type
_entity.pdbx_description
1 polymer ?
#
loop_
_entity_poly.entity_id
_entity_poly.type
_entity_poly.pdbx_seq_one_letter_code
_entity_poly.pdbx_strand_id
1 'polypeptide(L)'
;MTDNNDLTDNGSQSDSCSDNSSEEEEEIITQEYLDSLLDKARKNLPRQTPATEAAVREEELIVLPKEEPSVPLPPLDPGPVPKPYFQLRQTLYEPSSLREPEAELADRNANTSSISAGAPAPPIPPPELSKSGKSITKKQRKELRNKTAGSDWFDMPAPSESELPRLYREVEAMRLRNQLDPKRFYKKDEGEGKGIKGLPKHFAIGTVVITNTPFGGGGSGQDLTRAERKRTLVDELVDDAEARRYAKKKFQDLQSFRGAKGRNTLHIKNAGRRKKW
;
A
#
# COMPACT_ATOMS: atom_id res chain seq x y z
N MET A 1 -17.53 -1.89 -57.54
CA MET A 1 -18.86 -1.72 -56.91
C MET A 1 -18.58 -1.49 -55.43
N THR A 2 -18.31 -0.25 -55.00
CA THR A 2 -19.31 0.79 -54.60
C THR A 2 -20.06 0.30 -53.34
N ASP A 3 -20.08 0.93 -52.16
CA ASP A 3 -19.73 2.29 -51.68
C ASP A 3 -19.48 2.20 -50.14
N ASN A 4 -18.48 2.88 -49.58
CA ASN A 4 -18.59 4.12 -48.79
C ASN A 4 -19.88 4.28 -47.96
N ASN A 5 -19.75 4.38 -46.63
CA ASN A 5 -20.32 5.54 -45.94
C ASN A 5 -19.69 5.87 -44.60
N ASP A 6 -19.62 7.17 -44.40
CA ASP A 6 -18.75 7.97 -43.55
C ASP A 6 -19.58 8.64 -42.43
N LEU A 7 -18.89 9.05 -41.36
CA LEU A 7 -19.24 10.10 -40.37
C LEU A 7 -20.65 10.13 -39.73
N THR A 8 -20.68 10.18 -38.39
CA THR A 8 -21.28 11.33 -37.68
C THR A 8 -20.55 11.60 -36.36
N ASP A 9 -19.79 12.68 -36.42
CA ASP A 9 -19.46 13.58 -35.31
C ASP A 9 -20.74 14.10 -34.63
N ASN A 10 -20.72 14.28 -33.32
CA ASN A 10 -21.72 15.09 -32.63
C ASN A 10 -21.06 15.80 -31.44
N GLY A 11 -20.35 16.89 -31.77
CA GLY A 11 -20.14 17.98 -30.86
C GLY A 11 -21.46 18.65 -30.47
N SER A 12 -21.56 19.07 -29.22
CA SER A 12 -22.52 20.08 -28.79
C SER A 12 -21.83 21.02 -27.80
N GLN A 13 -21.67 22.24 -28.30
CA GLN A 13 -21.43 23.51 -27.61
C GLN A 13 -22.61 23.78 -26.64
N SER A 14 -22.63 24.68 -25.67
CA SER A 14 -21.86 25.84 -25.23
C SER A 14 -22.33 26.13 -23.79
N ASP A 15 -21.59 26.91 -23.01
CA ASP A 15 -22.10 28.19 -22.51
C ASP A 15 -20.99 29.01 -21.86
N SER A 16 -21.06 30.30 -22.16
CA SER A 16 -20.13 31.37 -21.87
C SER A 16 -20.46 32.03 -20.53
N CYS A 17 -19.42 32.44 -19.80
CA CYS A 17 -19.50 33.63 -18.96
C CYS A 17 -18.13 34.32 -18.89
N SER A 18 -18.19 35.63 -19.12
CA SER A 18 -17.08 36.55 -19.37
C SER A 18 -16.35 37.02 -18.10
N ASP A 19 -15.12 37.47 -18.36
CA ASP A 19 -14.33 38.52 -17.71
C ASP A 19 -14.07 38.49 -16.20
N ASN A 20 -12.79 38.48 -15.82
CA ASN A 20 -12.14 39.66 -15.23
C ASN A 20 -10.60 39.48 -15.03
N SER A 21 -9.83 40.42 -15.60
CA SER A 21 -8.62 41.06 -15.07
C SER A 21 -7.37 40.26 -14.68
N SER A 22 -6.29 40.46 -15.45
CA SER A 22 -5.05 41.16 -15.04
C SER A 22 -3.86 40.54 -15.75
N GLU A 23 -3.42 41.21 -16.81
CA GLU A 23 -2.14 40.97 -17.47
C GLU A 23 -1.05 41.49 -16.52
N GLU A 24 -0.43 40.57 -15.78
CA GLU A 24 0.86 40.84 -15.14
C GLU A 24 1.92 40.73 -16.24
N GLU A 25 2.42 41.89 -16.68
CA GLU A 25 3.61 41.97 -17.52
C GLU A 25 4.78 41.36 -16.73
N GLU A 26 5.25 40.18 -17.17
CA GLU A 26 6.53 39.65 -16.72
C GLU A 26 7.62 40.63 -17.19
N GLU A 27 8.03 41.54 -16.31
CA GLU A 27 9.20 42.39 -16.53
C GLU A 27 10.45 41.50 -16.60
N ILE A 28 10.82 41.15 -17.83
CA ILE A 28 12.08 40.49 -18.16
C ILE A 28 13.20 41.37 -17.58
N ILE A 29 13.96 40.83 -16.62
CA ILE A 29 15.07 41.53 -15.96
C ILE A 29 16.14 41.83 -17.02
N THR A 30 16.08 43.02 -17.63
CA THR A 30 17.09 43.49 -18.57
C THR A 30 18.32 44.00 -17.81
N GLN A 31 19.48 43.91 -18.44
CA GLN A 31 20.74 44.39 -17.84
C GLN A 31 20.68 45.90 -17.52
N GLU A 32 19.93 46.66 -18.33
CA GLU A 32 19.73 48.10 -18.14
C GLU A 32 18.97 48.42 -16.82
N TYR A 33 18.04 47.56 -16.43
CA TYR A 33 17.30 47.72 -15.17
C TYR A 33 18.21 47.52 -13.95
N LEU A 34 19.11 46.53 -14.01
CA LEU A 34 20.11 46.28 -12.96
C LEU A 34 21.11 47.44 -12.83
N ASP A 35 21.58 47.99 -13.95
CA ASP A 35 22.51 49.11 -13.96
C ASP A 35 21.88 50.40 -13.38
N SER A 36 20.61 50.66 -13.70
CA SER A 36 19.81 51.74 -13.08
C SER A 36 19.75 51.60 -11.56
N LEU A 37 19.58 50.38 -11.06
CA LEU A 37 19.46 50.10 -9.63
C LEU A 37 20.80 50.30 -8.90
N LEU A 38 21.92 49.92 -9.54
CA LEU A 38 23.27 50.16 -9.03
C LEU A 38 23.62 51.66 -8.97
N ASP A 39 23.23 52.44 -9.97
CA ASP A 39 23.44 53.89 -9.97
C ASP A 39 22.60 54.60 -8.90
N LYS A 40 21.38 54.11 -8.65
CA LYS A 40 20.52 54.60 -7.56
C LYS A 40 21.17 54.34 -6.19
N ALA A 41 21.81 53.19 -6.00
CA ALA A 41 22.55 52.87 -4.78
C ALA A 41 23.79 53.77 -4.59
N ARG A 42 24.55 54.02 -5.67
CA ARG A 42 25.73 54.91 -5.63
C ARG A 42 25.36 56.35 -5.25
N LYS A 43 24.23 56.87 -5.74
CA LYS A 43 23.73 58.21 -5.39
C LYS A 43 23.31 58.34 -3.93
N ASN A 44 22.89 57.23 -3.31
CA ASN A 44 22.43 57.21 -1.93
C ASN A 44 23.55 56.99 -0.89
N LEU A 45 24.81 56.81 -1.32
CA LEU A 45 25.91 56.68 -0.38
C LEU A 45 26.32 58.08 0.15
N PRO A 46 26.26 58.34 1.46
CA PRO A 46 26.68 59.62 2.02
C PRO A 46 28.20 59.78 1.92
N ARG A 47 28.67 60.93 1.40
CA ARG A 47 30.09 61.31 1.35
C ARG A 47 30.62 61.56 2.77
N GLN A 48 31.54 60.74 3.25
CA GLN A 48 32.40 61.09 4.38
C GLN A 48 33.42 62.15 3.94
N THR A 49 33.42 63.29 4.63
CA THR A 49 34.40 64.38 4.46
C THR A 49 35.70 64.07 5.21
N PRO A 50 36.89 64.34 4.66
CA PRO A 50 38.17 64.19 5.34
C PRO A 50 38.75 65.51 5.87
N ALA A 51 39.78 65.41 6.74
CA ALA A 51 40.71 66.47 7.23
C ALA A 51 40.16 67.39 8.36
N THR A 52 40.90 67.86 9.39
CA THR A 52 42.35 67.96 9.67
C THR A 52 42.61 68.42 11.12
N GLU A 53 43.89 68.39 11.48
CA GLU A 53 44.61 68.58 12.74
C GLU A 53 44.49 69.92 13.53
N ALA A 54 44.94 69.82 14.81
CA ALA A 54 45.76 70.76 15.59
C ALA A 54 45.16 71.99 16.32
N ALA A 55 45.04 71.79 17.65
CA ALA A 55 45.80 72.49 18.71
C ALA A 55 45.28 73.79 19.38
N VAL A 56 45.33 73.72 20.73
CA VAL A 56 45.76 74.71 21.74
C VAL A 56 44.68 75.20 22.74
N ARG A 57 44.93 74.86 24.03
CA ARG A 57 44.50 75.48 25.32
C ARG A 57 43.00 75.38 25.67
N GLU A 58 42.58 74.99 26.87
CA GLU A 58 43.16 74.99 28.21
C GLU A 58 42.59 73.82 29.03
N GLU A 59 43.36 73.41 30.04
CA GLU A 59 43.09 72.29 30.94
C GLU A 59 41.99 72.63 31.95
N GLU A 60 40.90 71.87 31.95
CA GLU A 60 40.11 71.63 33.16
C GLU A 60 40.14 70.13 33.48
N LEU A 61 40.78 69.81 34.59
CA LEU A 61 40.76 68.50 35.22
C LEU A 61 39.31 68.11 35.57
N ILE A 62 38.73 67.21 34.79
CA ILE A 62 37.60 66.40 35.25
C ILE A 62 38.18 65.11 35.81
N VAL A 63 38.39 65.09 37.13
CA VAL A 63 38.64 63.83 37.85
C VAL A 63 37.34 63.05 37.86
N LEU A 64 37.24 62.05 36.98
CA LEU A 64 36.18 61.03 37.03
C LEU A 64 36.29 60.28 38.37
N PRO A 65 35.26 60.29 39.22
CA PRO A 65 35.27 59.48 40.43
C PRO A 65 35.35 58.00 40.04
N LYS A 66 36.30 57.32 40.68
CA LYS A 66 36.63 55.92 40.48
C LYS A 66 35.55 55.04 41.13
N GLU A 67 34.87 54.27 40.27
CA GLU A 67 34.24 52.96 40.54
C GLU A 67 33.34 52.85 41.79
N GLU A 68 32.07 53.21 41.62
CA GLU A 68 30.94 52.60 42.34
C GLU A 68 30.58 51.28 41.61
N PRO A 69 30.24 50.18 42.31
CA PRO A 69 29.90 48.91 41.67
C PRO A 69 28.67 49.09 40.78
N SER A 70 28.86 48.95 39.46
CA SER A 70 27.77 49.05 38.49
C SER A 70 26.65 48.08 38.89
N VAL A 71 25.46 48.62 39.18
CA VAL A 71 24.25 47.83 39.38
C VAL A 71 24.08 46.94 38.15
N PRO A 72 24.03 45.59 38.29
CA PRO A 72 23.85 44.73 37.14
C PRO A 72 22.53 45.08 36.47
N LEU A 73 22.58 45.35 35.17
CA LEU A 73 21.41 45.70 34.38
C LEU A 73 20.34 44.61 34.54
N PRO A 74 19.05 44.98 34.62
CA PRO A 74 17.98 44.01 34.70
C PRO A 74 18.05 43.06 33.49
N PRO A 75 17.83 41.75 33.69
CA PRO A 75 17.85 40.81 32.59
C PRO A 75 16.75 41.18 31.60
N LEU A 76 17.13 41.41 30.35
CA LEU A 76 16.18 41.61 29.26
C LEU A 76 15.53 40.26 28.96
N ASP A 77 14.21 40.18 29.11
CA ASP A 77 13.44 39.03 28.66
C ASP A 77 13.00 39.26 27.21
N PRO A 78 13.58 38.56 26.22
CA PRO A 78 13.28 38.79 24.81
C PRO A 78 11.88 38.28 24.39
N GLY A 79 11.10 37.72 25.31
CA GLY A 79 9.83 37.09 25.00
C GLY A 79 10.02 35.79 24.19
N PRO A 80 8.93 35.23 23.65
CA PRO A 80 8.97 33.97 22.93
C PRO A 80 9.73 34.12 21.61
N VAL A 81 10.99 33.69 21.61
CA VAL A 81 11.84 33.68 20.41
C VAL A 81 11.37 32.63 19.40
N PRO A 82 11.41 32.94 18.09
CA PRO A 82 11.07 31.97 17.05
C PRO A 82 12.05 30.80 17.07
N LYS A 83 11.57 29.59 16.78
CA LYS A 83 12.44 28.41 16.73
C LYS A 83 13.47 28.56 15.60
N PRO A 84 14.75 28.22 15.84
CA PRO A 84 15.82 28.38 14.85
C PRO A 84 15.62 27.51 13.61
N TYR A 85 16.22 27.93 12.49
CA TYR A 85 16.16 27.24 11.20
C TYR A 85 16.97 25.94 11.15
N PHE A 86 18.03 25.82 11.94
CA PHE A 86 18.88 24.64 11.98
C PHE A 86 19.34 24.35 13.40
N GLN A 87 19.50 23.08 13.74
CA GLN A 87 20.02 22.65 15.04
C GLN A 87 21.41 22.02 14.86
N LEU A 88 22.45 22.72 15.31
CA LEU A 88 23.81 22.19 15.32
C LEU A 88 23.98 21.18 16.47
N ARG A 89 24.65 20.06 16.20
CA ARG A 89 25.17 19.17 17.25
C ARG A 89 26.54 19.66 17.70
N GLN A 90 26.80 19.61 19.01
CA GLN A 90 28.00 20.17 19.63
C GLN A 90 29.33 19.59 19.09
N THR A 91 29.31 18.46 18.38
CA THR A 91 30.51 17.71 17.99
C THR A 91 30.73 17.57 16.48
N LEU A 92 29.81 18.07 15.63
CA LEU A 92 29.93 17.99 14.18
C LEU A 92 29.42 19.28 13.54
N TYR A 93 30.18 19.81 12.57
CA TYR A 93 29.86 21.02 11.80
C TYR A 93 28.66 20.86 10.85
N GLU A 94 27.92 19.76 10.93
CA GLU A 94 26.74 19.48 10.12
C GLU A 94 25.44 19.70 10.92
N PRO A 95 24.42 20.33 10.31
CA PRO A 95 23.12 20.52 10.95
C PRO A 95 22.41 19.18 11.11
N SER A 96 21.89 18.91 12.32
CA SER A 96 21.17 17.66 12.61
C SER A 96 19.71 17.69 12.19
N SER A 97 19.14 18.89 12.04
CA SER A 97 17.81 19.12 11.49
C SER A 97 17.79 20.48 10.80
N LEU A 98 17.15 20.53 9.64
CA LEU A 98 16.82 21.76 8.91
C LEU A 98 15.31 21.94 8.98
N ARG A 99 14.86 23.12 9.38
CA ARG A 99 13.45 23.51 9.47
C ARG A 99 13.10 24.36 8.27
N GLU A 100 12.10 23.91 7.51
CA GLU A 100 11.56 24.62 6.35
C GLU A 100 10.32 25.43 6.77
N PRO A 101 10.44 26.75 6.99
CA PRO A 101 9.34 27.58 7.50
C PRO A 101 8.16 27.66 6.52
N GLU A 102 8.44 27.62 5.21
CA GLU A 102 7.45 27.72 4.15
C GLU A 102 6.54 26.50 4.11
N ALA A 103 7.10 25.29 4.31
CA ALA A 103 6.32 24.06 4.41
C ALA A 103 5.38 24.09 5.62
N GLU A 104 5.84 24.56 6.78
CA GLU A 104 4.98 24.70 7.97
C GLU A 104 3.87 25.74 7.78
N LEU A 105 4.15 26.84 7.07
CA LEU A 105 3.14 27.84 6.75
C LEU A 105 2.14 27.31 5.73
N ALA A 106 2.57 26.52 4.75
CA ALA A 106 1.70 25.84 3.79
C ALA A 106 0.79 24.84 4.51
N ASP A 107 1.33 24.02 5.42
CA ASP A 107 0.54 23.10 6.25
C ASP A 107 -0.45 23.86 7.14
N ARG A 108 -0.02 24.97 7.74
CA ARG A 108 -0.89 25.81 8.56
C ARG A 108 -1.99 26.44 7.72
N ASN A 109 -1.67 26.94 6.53
CA ASN A 109 -2.61 27.53 5.59
C ASN A 109 -3.56 26.49 4.98
N ALA A 110 -3.11 25.26 4.74
CA ALA A 110 -3.97 24.14 4.35
C ALA A 110 -4.93 23.76 5.50
N ASN A 111 -4.43 23.77 6.73
CA ASN A 111 -5.25 23.52 7.91
C ASN A 111 -6.19 24.69 8.24
N THR A 112 -5.83 25.94 7.98
CA THR A 112 -6.73 27.08 8.16
C THR A 112 -7.70 27.24 6.99
N SER A 113 -7.30 26.95 5.75
CA SER A 113 -8.19 26.95 4.58
C SER A 113 -9.23 25.83 4.64
N SER A 114 -8.92 24.69 5.25
CA SER A 114 -9.95 23.67 5.56
C SER A 114 -10.90 24.09 6.69
N ILE A 115 -10.58 25.14 7.46
CA ILE A 115 -11.44 25.72 8.50
C ILE A 115 -12.18 26.97 7.98
N SER A 116 -11.59 27.74 7.07
CA SER A 116 -12.12 29.02 6.56
C SER A 116 -12.87 28.90 5.22
N ALA A 117 -12.54 27.91 4.39
CA ALA A 117 -13.46 27.45 3.36
C ALA A 117 -14.49 26.57 4.07
N GLY A 118 -15.75 27.02 4.14
CA GLY A 118 -16.86 26.32 4.77
C GLY A 118 -17.25 24.99 4.10
N ALA A 119 -16.28 24.19 3.67
CA ALA A 119 -16.46 22.77 3.41
C ALA A 119 -16.75 22.10 4.77
N PRO A 120 -17.97 21.59 4.99
CA PRO A 120 -18.27 20.89 6.22
C PRO A 120 -17.30 19.72 6.37
N ALA A 121 -16.68 19.59 7.54
CA ALA A 121 -15.87 18.44 7.88
C ALA A 121 -16.62 17.18 7.44
N PRO A 122 -15.96 16.21 6.78
CA PRO A 122 -16.63 15.02 6.30
C PRO A 122 -17.41 14.41 7.46
N PRO A 123 -18.69 14.03 7.24
CA PRO A 123 -19.55 13.58 8.32
C PRO A 123 -18.83 12.45 9.06
N ILE A 124 -18.72 12.60 10.39
CA ILE A 124 -18.10 11.59 11.25
C ILE A 124 -18.82 10.27 10.95
N PRO A 125 -18.11 9.22 10.49
CA PRO A 125 -18.75 7.97 10.15
C PRO A 125 -19.49 7.45 11.39
N PRO A 126 -20.73 6.93 11.22
CA PRO A 126 -21.53 6.49 12.34
C PRO A 126 -20.72 5.47 13.16
N PRO A 127 -20.76 5.54 14.50
CA PRO A 127 -20.06 4.56 15.33
C PRO A 127 -20.54 3.16 14.96
N GLU A 128 -19.62 2.26 14.61
CA GLU A 128 -19.95 0.85 14.35
C GLU A 128 -20.46 0.22 15.64
N LEU A 129 -21.78 0.21 15.82
CA LEU A 129 -22.46 -0.40 16.95
C LEU A 129 -22.67 -1.89 16.65
N SER A 130 -22.43 -2.74 17.64
CA SER A 130 -22.82 -4.16 17.55
C SER A 130 -24.34 -4.30 17.46
N LYS A 131 -24.85 -5.48 17.07
CA LYS A 131 -26.30 -5.81 17.09
C LYS A 131 -26.99 -5.51 18.44
N SER A 132 -26.21 -5.37 19.53
CA SER A 132 -26.65 -5.07 20.89
C SER A 132 -26.54 -3.57 21.27
N GLY A 133 -26.19 -2.67 20.34
CA GLY A 133 -26.08 -1.22 20.58
C GLY A 133 -24.83 -0.79 21.37
N LYS A 134 -23.94 -1.72 21.70
CA LYS A 134 -22.66 -1.44 22.40
C LYS A 134 -21.56 -1.11 21.40
N SER A 135 -20.67 -0.18 21.77
CA SER A 135 -19.48 0.14 20.99
C SER A 135 -18.57 -1.08 20.87
N ILE A 136 -18.18 -1.39 19.63
CA ILE A 136 -17.34 -2.56 19.34
C ILE A 136 -15.93 -2.31 19.87
N THR A 137 -15.42 -3.25 20.68
CA THR A 137 -14.03 -3.18 21.16
C THR A 137 -13.06 -3.39 20.00
N LYS A 138 -11.85 -2.78 20.03
CA LYS A 138 -10.81 -2.97 18.99
C LYS A 138 -10.55 -4.47 18.65
N LYS A 139 -10.57 -5.35 19.66
CA LYS A 139 -10.44 -6.81 19.48
C LYS A 139 -11.60 -7.40 18.67
N GLN A 140 -12.84 -7.05 19.02
CA GLN A 140 -14.03 -7.51 18.31
C GLN A 140 -14.05 -7.00 16.86
N ARG A 141 -13.64 -5.75 16.60
CA ARG A 141 -13.49 -5.22 15.23
C ARG A 141 -12.49 -6.05 14.43
N LYS A 142 -11.34 -6.41 15.03
CA LYS A 142 -10.34 -7.28 14.36
C LYS A 142 -10.89 -8.67 14.08
N GLU A 143 -11.67 -9.25 14.99
CA GLU A 143 -12.33 -10.54 14.77
C GLU A 143 -13.38 -10.47 13.65
N LEU A 144 -14.20 -9.42 13.60
CA LEU A 144 -15.15 -9.22 12.49
C LEU A 144 -14.42 -9.07 11.14
N ARG A 145 -13.34 -8.27 11.11
CA ARG A 145 -12.47 -8.16 9.93
C ARG A 145 -11.75 -9.45 9.56
N ASN A 146 -11.58 -10.38 10.50
CA ASN A 146 -10.97 -11.69 10.22
C ASN A 146 -11.97 -12.72 9.70
N LYS A 147 -13.25 -12.56 10.03
CA LYS A 147 -14.33 -13.43 9.54
C LYS A 147 -14.63 -13.20 8.06
N THR A 148 -14.27 -12.04 7.54
CA THR A 148 -14.70 -11.56 6.24
C THR A 148 -13.51 -11.02 5.47
N ALA A 149 -13.42 -11.25 4.16
CA ALA A 149 -12.31 -10.78 3.33
C ALA A 149 -12.26 -9.25 3.17
N GLY A 150 -13.36 -8.55 3.49
CA GLY A 150 -13.54 -7.11 3.40
C GLY A 150 -14.45 -6.70 2.25
N SER A 151 -14.80 -5.40 2.20
CA SER A 151 -15.67 -4.82 1.18
C SER A 151 -15.12 -4.96 -0.23
N ASP A 152 -13.80 -4.86 -0.38
CA ASP A 152 -13.10 -4.96 -1.68
C ASP A 152 -13.30 -6.34 -2.33
N TRP A 153 -13.65 -7.34 -1.52
CA TRP A 153 -13.96 -8.69 -1.98
C TRP A 153 -15.31 -9.17 -1.47
N PHE A 154 -16.34 -8.33 -1.67
CA PHE A 154 -17.76 -8.62 -1.45
C PHE A 154 -18.07 -9.30 -0.12
N ASP A 155 -17.31 -8.97 0.92
CA ASP A 155 -17.46 -9.55 2.24
C ASP A 155 -17.48 -11.09 2.26
N MET A 156 -16.61 -11.72 1.46
CA MET A 156 -16.51 -13.18 1.41
C MET A 156 -16.19 -13.78 2.80
N PRO A 157 -17.03 -14.71 3.31
CA PRO A 157 -16.84 -15.29 4.63
C PRO A 157 -15.66 -16.27 4.65
N ALA A 158 -14.98 -16.34 5.79
CA ALA A 158 -14.03 -17.39 6.09
C ALA A 158 -14.78 -18.70 6.41
N PRO A 159 -14.32 -19.85 5.90
CA PRO A 159 -14.94 -21.14 6.20
C PRO A 159 -14.85 -21.50 7.69
N SER A 160 -15.82 -22.27 8.17
CA SER A 160 -15.86 -22.71 9.56
C SER A 160 -14.74 -23.69 9.87
N GLU A 161 -14.17 -23.63 11.08
CA GLU A 161 -13.06 -24.50 11.49
C GLU A 161 -13.42 -26.00 11.45
N SER A 162 -14.69 -26.34 11.69
CA SER A 162 -15.22 -27.70 11.61
C SER A 162 -15.23 -28.28 10.19
N GLU A 163 -15.41 -27.43 9.18
CA GLU A 163 -15.46 -27.87 7.77
C GLU A 163 -14.07 -27.93 7.13
N LEU A 164 -13.08 -27.23 7.70
CA LEU A 164 -11.71 -27.17 7.17
C LEU A 164 -11.11 -28.53 6.81
N PRO A 165 -11.27 -29.63 7.58
CA PRO A 165 -10.71 -30.93 7.19
C PRO A 165 -11.33 -31.50 5.91
N ARG A 166 -12.63 -31.26 5.68
CA ARG A 166 -13.32 -31.65 4.43
C ARG A 166 -12.85 -30.76 3.28
N LEU A 167 -12.88 -29.45 3.48
CA LEU A 167 -12.49 -28.48 2.45
C LEU A 167 -11.01 -28.61 2.07
N TYR A 168 -10.16 -28.95 3.03
CA TYR A 168 -8.74 -29.24 2.80
C TYR A 168 -8.54 -30.35 1.77
N ARG A 169 -9.32 -31.44 1.84
CA ARG A 169 -9.22 -32.54 0.86
C ARG A 169 -9.58 -32.07 -0.55
N GLU A 170 -10.56 -31.19 -0.65
CA GLU A 170 -11.03 -30.64 -1.94
C GLU A 170 -9.99 -29.67 -2.53
N VAL A 171 -9.46 -28.74 -1.74
CA VAL A 171 -8.42 -27.80 -2.17
C VAL A 171 -7.11 -28.53 -2.48
N GLU A 172 -6.75 -29.56 -1.72
CA GLU A 172 -5.54 -30.34 -1.97
C GLU A 172 -5.66 -31.15 -3.27
N ALA A 173 -6.84 -31.71 -3.58
CA ALA A 173 -7.09 -32.34 -4.87
C ALA A 173 -6.91 -31.35 -6.04
N MET A 174 -7.34 -30.10 -5.87
CA MET A 174 -7.13 -29.04 -6.86
C MET A 174 -5.64 -28.69 -7.06
N ARG A 175 -4.86 -28.66 -5.98
CA ARG A 175 -3.40 -28.44 -6.05
C ARG A 175 -2.68 -29.56 -6.78
N LEU A 176 -3.11 -30.79 -6.54
CA LEU A 176 -2.55 -32.00 -7.15
C LEU A 176 -3.12 -32.27 -8.56
N ARG A 177 -3.77 -31.30 -9.20
CA ARG A 177 -4.35 -31.44 -10.55
C ARG A 177 -3.35 -31.89 -11.62
N ASN A 178 -2.07 -31.54 -11.45
CA ASN A 178 -0.98 -31.93 -12.35
C ASN A 178 -0.66 -33.43 -12.30
N GLN A 179 -0.99 -34.10 -11.19
CA GLN A 179 -0.73 -35.51 -10.96
C GLN A 179 -1.93 -36.38 -11.32
N LEU A 180 -3.12 -35.79 -11.47
CA LEU A 180 -4.36 -36.49 -11.80
C LEU A 180 -4.40 -36.94 -13.26
N ASP A 181 -4.11 -36.04 -14.19
CA ASP A 181 -4.12 -36.30 -15.63
C ASP A 181 -2.71 -36.14 -16.22
N PRO A 182 -2.08 -37.22 -16.75
CA PRO A 182 -0.74 -37.13 -17.35
C PRO A 182 -0.66 -36.26 -18.61
N LYS A 183 -1.80 -35.89 -19.20
CA LYS A 183 -1.86 -35.09 -20.43
C LYS A 183 -2.05 -33.60 -20.17
N ARG A 184 -2.44 -33.21 -18.95
CA ARG A 184 -2.74 -31.82 -18.60
C ARG A 184 -1.68 -31.28 -17.66
N PHE A 185 -0.98 -30.25 -18.12
CA PHE A 185 0.01 -29.53 -17.33
C PHE A 185 -0.52 -28.15 -16.98
N TYR A 186 -0.63 -27.86 -15.69
CA TYR A 186 -1.00 -26.55 -15.18
C TYR A 186 0.17 -25.86 -14.50
N LYS A 187 0.07 -24.53 -14.39
CA LYS A 187 0.99 -23.74 -13.56
C LYS A 187 0.94 -24.24 -12.11
N LYS A 188 2.11 -24.32 -11.50
CA LYS A 188 2.28 -24.73 -10.10
C LYS A 188 1.81 -23.61 -9.16
N ASP A 189 1.01 -23.97 -8.17
CA ASP A 189 0.50 -23.03 -7.18
C ASP A 189 1.46 -22.91 -5.98
N GLU A 190 1.62 -21.69 -5.49
CA GLU A 190 2.46 -21.36 -4.34
C GLU A 190 1.78 -21.77 -3.03
N GLY A 191 1.85 -23.05 -2.67
CA GLY A 191 1.19 -23.55 -1.46
C GLY A 191 1.10 -25.07 -1.35
N GLU A 192 1.48 -25.79 -2.41
CA GLU A 192 1.57 -27.25 -2.42
C GLU A 192 2.46 -27.76 -1.26
N GLY A 193 1.97 -28.73 -0.49
CA GLY A 193 2.71 -29.35 0.61
C GLY A 193 2.67 -28.62 1.96
N LYS A 194 2.00 -27.45 2.07
CA LYS A 194 1.86 -26.72 3.35
C LYS A 194 0.66 -27.19 4.20
N GLY A 195 -0.03 -28.25 3.77
CA GLY A 195 -1.18 -28.82 4.49
C GLY A 195 -2.32 -27.81 4.69
N ILE A 196 -3.03 -27.94 5.82
CA ILE A 196 -4.15 -27.04 6.18
C ILE A 196 -3.69 -25.58 6.27
N LYS A 197 -2.46 -25.32 6.74
CA LYS A 197 -1.88 -23.96 6.81
C LYS A 197 -1.64 -23.34 5.43
N GLY A 198 -1.54 -24.16 4.39
CA GLY A 198 -1.43 -23.69 3.02
C GLY A 198 -2.72 -23.12 2.46
N LEU A 199 -3.89 -23.36 3.07
CA LEU A 199 -5.17 -22.93 2.51
C LEU A 199 -5.30 -21.41 2.48
N PRO A 200 -5.96 -20.86 1.44
CA PRO A 200 -6.41 -19.47 1.47
C PRO A 200 -7.26 -19.22 2.72
N LYS A 201 -7.08 -18.07 3.36
CA LYS A 201 -7.83 -17.71 4.58
C LYS A 201 -9.33 -17.55 4.31
N HIS A 202 -9.67 -17.01 3.14
CA HIS A 202 -11.03 -16.80 2.69
C HIS A 202 -11.21 -17.54 1.36
N PHE A 203 -12.15 -18.47 1.29
CA PHE A 203 -12.56 -19.13 0.05
C PHE A 203 -13.95 -19.72 0.23
N ALA A 204 -14.65 -19.90 -0.89
CA ALA A 204 -15.94 -20.57 -0.96
C ALA A 204 -15.91 -21.61 -2.08
N ILE A 205 -16.67 -22.68 -1.91
CA ILE A 205 -16.87 -23.70 -2.95
C ILE A 205 -18.27 -23.50 -3.52
N GLY A 206 -18.30 -23.20 -4.81
CA GLY A 206 -19.53 -23.04 -5.58
C GLY A 206 -19.82 -24.27 -6.44
N THR A 207 -21.06 -24.39 -6.87
CA THR A 207 -21.47 -25.34 -7.90
C THR A 207 -21.79 -24.57 -9.18
N VAL A 208 -21.38 -25.09 -10.32
CA VAL A 208 -21.67 -24.47 -11.61
C VAL A 208 -23.15 -24.66 -11.93
N VAL A 209 -23.89 -23.57 -12.08
CA VAL A 209 -25.29 -23.59 -12.49
C VAL A 209 -25.34 -23.68 -14.00
N ILE A 210 -25.96 -24.74 -14.52
CA ILE A 210 -26.12 -24.94 -15.95
C ILE A 210 -27.06 -23.88 -16.49
N THR A 211 -26.62 -23.19 -17.54
CA THR A 211 -27.41 -22.18 -18.22
C THR A 211 -28.06 -22.81 -19.45
N ASN A 212 -29.32 -22.44 -19.72
CA ASN A 212 -30.01 -22.89 -20.92
C ASN A 212 -29.57 -22.06 -22.14
N THR A 213 -28.30 -22.21 -22.53
CA THR A 213 -27.77 -21.54 -23.72
C THR A 213 -27.97 -22.42 -24.96
N PRO A 214 -28.22 -21.83 -26.14
CA PRO A 214 -28.48 -22.60 -27.35
C PRO A 214 -27.28 -23.43 -27.83
N PHE A 215 -26.07 -23.13 -27.37
CA PHE A 215 -24.83 -23.82 -27.75
C PHE A 215 -24.39 -24.89 -26.74
N GLY A 216 -25.14 -25.09 -25.66
CA GLY A 216 -24.82 -26.07 -24.64
C GLY A 216 -25.74 -25.92 -23.44
N GLY A 217 -26.88 -26.61 -23.51
CA GLY A 217 -27.77 -26.85 -22.39
C GLY A 217 -28.41 -28.22 -22.55
N GLY A 218 -28.05 -29.16 -21.68
CA GLY A 218 -28.81 -30.40 -21.42
C GLY A 218 -28.50 -31.63 -22.27
N GLY A 219 -27.74 -31.51 -23.36
CA GLY A 219 -27.41 -32.65 -24.24
C GLY A 219 -26.02 -32.61 -24.90
N SER A 220 -25.29 -31.49 -24.82
CA SER A 220 -23.87 -31.49 -25.15
C SER A 220 -23.12 -32.18 -24.02
N GLY A 221 -22.19 -33.09 -24.32
CA GLY A 221 -21.42 -33.86 -23.32
C GLY A 221 -20.50 -33.02 -22.40
N GLN A 222 -20.73 -31.72 -22.31
CA GLN A 222 -20.08 -30.79 -21.38
C GLN A 222 -20.81 -30.74 -20.03
N ASP A 223 -22.13 -30.98 -20.02
CA ASP A 223 -22.93 -30.98 -18.80
C ASP A 223 -22.94 -32.37 -18.16
N LEU A 224 -22.73 -32.43 -16.85
CA LEU A 224 -22.87 -33.67 -16.08
C LEU A 224 -24.35 -34.06 -15.96
N THR A 225 -24.64 -35.35 -16.12
CA THR A 225 -25.96 -35.90 -15.83
C THR A 225 -26.25 -35.87 -14.32
N ARG A 226 -27.52 -36.02 -13.93
CA ARG A 226 -27.92 -36.04 -12.51
C ARG A 226 -27.19 -37.13 -11.70
N ALA A 227 -26.81 -38.24 -12.33
CA ALA A 227 -26.11 -39.35 -11.68
C ALA A 227 -24.61 -39.08 -11.49
N GLU A 228 -24.01 -38.29 -12.38
CA GLU A 228 -22.59 -37.94 -12.34
C GLU A 228 -22.32 -36.76 -11.40
N ARG A 229 -23.30 -35.86 -11.20
CA ARG A 229 -23.19 -34.77 -10.22
C ARG A 229 -23.08 -35.32 -8.81
N LYS A 230 -21.99 -34.99 -8.11
CA LYS A 230 -21.79 -35.36 -6.70
C LYS A 230 -21.81 -34.14 -5.79
N ARG A 231 -21.74 -34.41 -4.49
CA ARG A 231 -21.68 -33.40 -3.43
C ARG A 231 -20.30 -32.74 -3.29
N THR A 232 -19.26 -33.35 -3.81
CA THR A 232 -17.86 -32.97 -3.60
C THR A 232 -17.03 -33.26 -4.85
N LEU A 233 -16.10 -32.36 -5.17
CA LEU A 233 -15.18 -32.52 -6.31
C LEU A 233 -14.40 -33.84 -6.26
N VAL A 234 -13.95 -34.22 -5.07
CA VAL A 234 -13.18 -35.46 -4.87
C VAL A 234 -14.02 -36.70 -5.16
N ASP A 235 -15.32 -36.67 -4.88
CA ASP A 235 -16.20 -37.82 -5.17
C ASP A 235 -16.40 -37.99 -6.67
N GLU A 236 -16.52 -36.89 -7.42
CA GLU A 236 -16.59 -36.91 -8.89
C GLU A 236 -15.31 -37.52 -9.48
N LEU A 237 -14.15 -37.11 -8.96
CA LEU A 237 -12.86 -37.65 -9.37
C LEU A 237 -12.70 -39.14 -9.04
N VAL A 238 -13.20 -39.58 -7.89
CA VAL A 238 -13.15 -40.99 -7.50
C VAL A 238 -14.06 -41.84 -8.41
N ASP A 239 -15.19 -41.28 -8.83
CA ASP A 239 -16.16 -41.94 -9.72
C ASP A 239 -15.64 -42.07 -11.17
N ASP A 240 -14.76 -41.19 -11.63
CA ASP A 240 -14.11 -41.29 -12.94
C ASP A 240 -13.27 -42.57 -13.09
N ALA A 241 -13.61 -43.37 -14.11
CA ALA A 241 -12.96 -44.63 -14.40
C ALA A 241 -11.52 -44.45 -14.91
N GLU A 242 -11.25 -43.38 -15.68
CA GLU A 242 -9.92 -43.15 -16.27
C GLU A 242 -8.91 -42.73 -15.21
N ALA A 243 -9.25 -41.71 -14.40
CA ALA A 243 -8.45 -41.27 -13.26
C ALA A 243 -8.15 -42.44 -12.32
N ARG A 244 -9.16 -43.26 -11.99
CA ARG A 244 -8.99 -44.42 -11.10
C ARG A 244 -8.03 -45.46 -11.66
N ARG A 245 -8.12 -45.77 -12.95
CA ARG A 245 -7.21 -46.72 -13.63
C ARG A 245 -5.78 -46.22 -13.63
N TYR A 246 -5.58 -44.95 -13.99
CA TYR A 246 -4.26 -44.34 -14.04
C TYR A 246 -3.63 -44.26 -12.64
N ALA A 247 -4.36 -43.76 -11.66
CA ALA A 247 -3.90 -43.66 -10.28
C ALA A 247 -3.53 -45.03 -9.71
N LYS A 248 -4.35 -46.07 -9.94
CA LYS A 248 -4.06 -47.44 -9.51
C LYS A 248 -2.77 -47.99 -10.15
N LYS A 249 -2.63 -47.81 -11.48
CA LYS A 249 -1.43 -48.24 -12.21
C LYS A 249 -0.18 -47.57 -11.66
N LYS A 250 -0.17 -46.24 -11.55
CA LYS A 250 0.97 -45.47 -11.05
C LYS A 250 1.27 -45.76 -9.59
N PHE A 251 0.25 -45.97 -8.76
CA PHE A 251 0.45 -46.39 -7.38
C PHE A 251 1.15 -47.74 -7.30
N GLN A 252 0.73 -48.74 -8.09
CA GLN A 252 1.38 -50.05 -8.13
C GLN A 252 2.83 -49.96 -8.62
N ASP A 253 3.08 -49.17 -9.68
CA ASP A 253 4.43 -48.91 -10.17
C ASP A 253 5.29 -48.34 -9.02
N LEU A 254 4.86 -47.26 -8.37
CA LEU A 254 5.58 -46.62 -7.26
C LEU A 254 5.79 -47.56 -6.06
N GLN A 255 4.78 -48.35 -5.69
CA GLN A 255 4.90 -49.34 -4.62
C GLN A 255 5.89 -50.44 -4.97
N SER A 256 5.92 -50.90 -6.23
CA SER A 256 6.90 -51.90 -6.67
C SER A 256 8.32 -51.34 -6.58
N PHE A 257 8.55 -50.11 -7.05
CA PHE A 257 9.85 -49.44 -6.99
C PHE A 257 10.29 -49.17 -5.54
N ARG A 258 9.41 -48.66 -4.69
CA ARG A 258 9.72 -48.33 -3.29
C ARG A 258 9.85 -49.59 -2.42
N GLY A 259 9.00 -50.58 -2.62
CA GLY A 259 8.98 -51.85 -1.89
C GLY A 259 10.17 -52.73 -2.21
N ALA A 260 10.64 -52.74 -3.46
CA ALA A 260 11.82 -53.50 -3.87
C ALA A 260 13.13 -52.95 -3.29
N LYS A 261 13.24 -51.62 -3.11
CA LYS A 261 14.52 -50.97 -2.76
C LYS A 261 14.74 -50.68 -1.27
N GLY A 262 13.71 -50.66 -0.41
CA GLY A 262 13.83 -49.97 0.89
C GLY A 262 13.30 -50.65 2.15
N ARG A 263 12.85 -51.91 2.11
CA ARG A 263 12.16 -52.54 3.27
C ARG A 263 12.79 -53.84 3.76
N ASN A 264 14.13 -53.99 3.67
CA ASN A 264 14.85 -55.21 4.04
C ASN A 264 14.26 -56.50 3.42
N THR A 265 13.48 -56.38 2.34
CA THR A 265 12.77 -57.48 1.68
C THR A 265 13.76 -58.47 1.10
N LEU A 266 14.85 -57.97 0.52
CA LEU A 266 15.98 -58.78 0.08
C LEU A 266 16.67 -59.49 1.26
N HIS A 267 16.80 -58.83 2.41
CA HIS A 267 17.39 -59.41 3.62
C HIS A 267 16.53 -60.55 4.19
N ILE A 268 15.20 -60.36 4.26
CA ILE A 268 14.24 -61.40 4.68
C ILE A 268 14.22 -62.56 3.69
N LYS A 269 14.21 -62.27 2.38
CA LYS A 269 14.27 -63.29 1.32
C LYS A 269 15.55 -64.11 1.40
N ASN A 270 16.69 -63.46 1.67
CA ASN A 270 17.96 -64.13 1.85
C ASN A 270 18.03 -64.92 3.17
N ALA A 271 17.45 -64.40 4.25
CA ALA A 271 17.37 -65.12 5.54
C ALA A 271 16.57 -66.43 5.41
N GLY A 272 15.45 -66.43 4.67
CA GLY A 272 14.69 -67.65 4.40
C GLY A 272 15.41 -68.66 3.50
N ARG A 273 16.42 -68.22 2.73
CA ARG A 273 17.26 -69.08 1.89
C ARG A 273 18.47 -69.66 2.61
N ARG A 274 18.79 -69.19 3.82
CA ARG A 274 19.89 -69.76 4.61
C ARG A 274 19.45 -71.14 5.10
N LYS A 275 20.22 -72.19 4.78
CA LYS A 275 20.01 -73.53 5.33
C LYS A 275 20.06 -73.42 6.87
N LYS A 276 19.02 -73.92 7.53
CA LYS A 276 19.01 -74.12 8.97
C LYS A 276 19.83 -75.39 9.21
N TRP A 277 21.00 -75.20 9.81
CA TRP A 277 21.85 -76.27 10.33
C TRP A 277 21.43 -76.57 11.75
#